data_AF-A0A9D0LRC9-F1
#
_entry.id   AF-A0A9D0LRC9-F1
#
_cell.length_a   1.000
_cell.length_b   1.000
_cell.length_c   1.000
_cell.angle_alpha   90.00
_cell.angle_beta   90.00
_cell.angle_gamma   90.00
#
_symmetry.space_group_name_H-M   'P 1'
#
loop_
_entity.id
_entity.type
_entity.pdbx_description
1 polymer ?
#
loop_
_entity_poly.entity_id
_entity_poly.type
_entity_poly.pdbx_seq_one_letter_code
_entity_poly.pdbx_strand_id
1 'polypeptide(L)'
;MDLIKTFLRWILKRLYKVEINGLENLERAGDRVLIVANHTSFLDGPLLAVFLPGSLTFAINTQIAESRWLRPALKLVKIFPMDPTNPLSAKSLIRYMQEDHRAVIFPEGRITVTGTLMKIYDGTGMIADKSDAMVLPVRIDGAQYTPFSHMRGRVRLRWFPKIRLTLLPPQKVHPPADVRGRARRQQAGQQLSHIMTDMMFATSHYHSTLFDALIDARRVHGGNHIVMEDIERRPFNYNKLIMASFVLGKKLAHLTQSGEYVGLLLPSICTTMLTFMGLHSRGRVPAMLNYTVGARGLISACRTAQLRRVITSRRFIELARLGEIAEELSKQVELIYLEDIGKQITAFDKLAGAVSGLFAASSYRRHCPQDSPDDPAVVLFTSGSEGAPKGVVLSHSNLMANRTQLSVCVDFSSRDIILNALPLFHSFGLTSSTLLPLLSGMKVFFYPSPLHYRIVPEIAYDINATIMFGTNTFLAGYARFAHPYDFYSVRYVFAGAEKLHEDTRRVWSEKFGVR
;
A
#
# COMPACT_ATOMS: atom_id res chain seq x y z
N MET A 1 39.08 -2.32 15.27
CA MET A 1 37.78 -2.52 14.59
C MET A 1 37.40 -1.35 13.68
N ASP A 2 37.82 -0.12 13.99
CA ASP A 2 37.35 1.08 13.27
C ASP A 2 37.80 1.19 11.82
N LEU A 3 38.99 0.69 11.47
CA LEU A 3 39.45 0.65 10.07
C LEU A 3 38.57 -0.25 9.19
N ILE A 4 38.16 -1.42 9.71
CA ILE A 4 37.28 -2.36 9.01
C ILE A 4 35.88 -1.76 8.85
N LYS A 5 35.34 -1.15 9.92
CA LYS A 5 34.04 -0.45 9.85
C LYS A 5 34.07 0.70 8.82
N THR A 6 35.14 1.48 8.79
CA THR A 6 35.30 2.59 7.85
C THR A 6 35.38 2.11 6.40
N PHE A 7 36.14 1.04 6.14
CA PHE A 7 36.24 0.43 4.83
C PHE A 7 34.90 -0.16 4.36
N LEU A 8 34.20 -0.90 5.23
CA LEU A 8 32.87 -1.42 4.93
C LEU A 8 31.84 -0.31 4.70
N ARG A 9 31.91 0.77 5.48
CA ARG A 9 31.06 1.96 5.28
C ARG A 9 31.25 2.54 3.89
N TRP A 10 32.51 2.69 3.46
CA TRP A 10 32.84 3.19 2.13
C TRP A 10 32.30 2.27 1.02
N ILE A 11 32.50 0.95 1.14
CA ILE A 11 31.98 -0.04 0.19
C ILE A 11 30.46 0.03 0.11
N LEU A 12 29.77 -0.09 1.25
CA LEU A 12 28.31 -0.14 1.28
C LEU A 12 27.70 1.18 0.79
N LYS A 13 28.29 2.32 1.15
CA LYS A 13 27.85 3.63 0.67
C LYS A 13 28.00 3.78 -0.85
N ARG A 14 29.08 3.26 -1.44
CA ARG A 14 29.30 3.28 -2.90
C ARG A 14 28.37 2.32 -3.64
N LEU A 15 28.26 1.09 -3.16
CA LEU A 15 27.46 0.05 -3.80
C LEU A 15 25.95 0.35 -3.67
N TYR A 16 25.46 0.52 -2.45
CA TYR A 16 24.03 0.66 -2.16
C TYR A 16 23.56 2.12 -2.06
N LYS A 17 24.42 3.11 -2.40
CA LYS A 17 24.09 4.55 -2.33
C LYS A 17 23.39 4.90 -1.01
N VAL A 18 23.96 4.42 0.10
CA VAL A 18 23.31 4.49 1.42
C VAL A 18 23.13 5.93 1.84
N GLU A 19 21.89 6.30 2.14
CA GLU A 19 21.51 7.58 2.74
C GLU A 19 21.08 7.38 4.18
N ILE A 20 21.44 8.31 5.04
CA ILE A 20 21.09 8.30 6.45
C ILE A 20 20.45 9.62 6.79
N ASN A 21 19.26 9.57 7.40
CA ASN A 21 18.51 10.73 7.83
C ASN A 21 18.24 10.64 9.33
N GLY A 22 18.30 11.76 10.04
CA GLY A 22 17.97 11.82 11.47
C GLY A 22 19.06 11.31 12.41
N LEU A 23 20.34 11.36 12.02
CA LEU A 23 21.45 10.94 12.89
C LEU A 23 21.48 11.71 14.22
N GLU A 24 21.08 12.97 14.19
CA GLU A 24 20.90 13.84 15.36
C GLU A 24 19.91 13.26 16.40
N ASN A 25 18.96 12.41 15.99
CA ASN A 25 18.01 11.77 16.91
C ASN A 25 18.68 10.71 17.78
N LEU A 26 19.82 10.13 17.35
CA LEU A 26 20.60 9.23 18.19
C LEU A 26 21.28 9.99 19.34
N GLU A 27 21.78 11.20 19.08
CA GLU A 27 22.35 12.06 20.13
C GLU A 27 21.26 12.52 21.11
N ARG A 28 20.09 12.92 20.60
CA ARG A 28 18.90 13.26 21.42
C ARG A 28 18.40 12.12 22.29
N ALA A 29 18.65 10.86 21.89
CA ALA A 29 18.24 9.69 22.66
C ALA A 29 19.12 9.45 23.90
N GLY A 30 20.31 10.07 23.97
CA GLY A 30 21.25 9.91 25.08
C GLY A 30 22.03 8.58 25.03
N ASP A 31 22.41 8.08 26.19
CA ASP A 31 23.28 6.89 26.30
C ASP A 31 22.51 5.60 26.52
N ARG A 32 21.38 5.68 27.23
CA ARG A 32 20.45 4.56 27.43
C ARG A 32 19.43 4.46 26.30
N VAL A 33 19.82 3.80 25.21
CA VAL A 33 19.01 3.77 23.97
C VAL A 33 18.71 2.35 23.51
N LEU A 34 17.41 2.05 23.39
CA LEU A 34 16.92 0.86 22.70
C LEU A 34 16.58 1.21 21.24
N ILE A 35 17.48 0.89 20.34
CA ILE A 35 17.31 1.08 18.91
C ILE A 35 16.44 -0.06 18.37
N VAL A 36 15.26 0.27 17.88
CA VAL A 36 14.31 -0.69 17.30
C VAL A 36 14.21 -0.49 15.80
N ALA A 37 14.39 -1.56 15.03
CA ALA A 37 14.39 -1.48 13.57
C ALA A 37 13.50 -2.56 12.96
N ASN A 38 12.95 -2.28 11.77
CA ASN A 38 12.30 -3.30 10.95
C ASN A 38 13.35 -4.27 10.37
N HIS A 39 12.95 -5.51 10.13
CA HIS A 39 13.88 -6.55 9.67
C HIS A 39 13.47 -7.14 8.31
N THR A 40 14.17 -6.73 7.25
CA THR A 40 13.91 -7.06 5.85
C THR A 40 14.96 -7.93 5.17
N SER A 41 16.19 -7.96 5.70
CA SER A 41 17.29 -8.69 5.07
C SER A 41 18.41 -9.04 6.05
N PHE A 42 19.32 -9.91 5.63
CA PHE A 42 20.56 -10.17 6.37
C PHE A 42 21.56 -8.99 6.36
N LEU A 43 21.34 -7.97 5.53
CA LEU A 43 22.18 -6.76 5.53
C LEU A 43 21.84 -5.79 6.68
N ASP A 44 20.67 -5.93 7.29
CA ASP A 44 20.13 -4.93 8.23
C ASP A 44 21.04 -4.72 9.44
N GLY A 45 21.47 -5.82 10.08
CA GLY A 45 22.42 -5.76 11.20
C GLY A 45 23.74 -5.10 10.81
N PRO A 46 24.44 -5.58 9.76
CA PRO A 46 25.65 -4.93 9.23
C PRO A 46 25.47 -3.45 8.88
N LEU A 47 24.34 -3.07 8.28
CA LEU A 47 24.05 -1.67 7.94
C LEU A 47 24.01 -0.80 9.20
N LEU A 48 23.24 -1.20 10.21
CA LEU A 48 23.18 -0.48 11.48
C LEU A 48 24.54 -0.43 12.18
N ALA A 49 25.28 -1.55 12.21
CA ALA A 49 26.58 -1.66 12.86
C ALA A 49 27.66 -0.75 12.27
N VAL A 50 27.60 -0.53 10.96
CA VAL A 50 28.58 0.23 10.19
C VAL A 50 28.21 1.71 10.13
N PHE A 51 26.93 2.05 10.02
CA PHE A 51 26.50 3.43 9.79
C PHE A 51 26.10 4.19 11.04
N LEU A 52 25.68 3.52 12.11
CA LEU A 52 25.40 4.19 13.38
C LEU A 52 26.69 4.36 14.20
N PRO A 53 26.91 5.55 14.81
CA PRO A 53 28.07 5.81 15.64
C PRO A 53 27.97 5.14 17.03
N GLY A 54 29.13 4.94 17.66
CA GLY A 54 29.24 4.40 19.02
C GLY A 54 29.31 2.88 19.10
N SER A 55 29.41 2.39 20.34
CA SER A 55 29.43 0.96 20.66
C SER A 55 28.01 0.40 20.76
N LEU A 56 27.56 -0.22 19.67
CA LEU A 56 26.25 -0.86 19.61
C LEU A 56 26.31 -2.33 20.03
N THR A 57 25.33 -2.73 20.85
CA THR A 57 25.13 -4.11 21.27
C THR A 57 23.91 -4.70 20.55
N PHE A 58 24.09 -5.76 19.77
CA PHE A 58 22.99 -6.40 19.06
C PHE A 58 22.40 -7.52 19.88
N ALA A 59 21.16 -7.35 20.32
CA ALA A 59 20.39 -8.39 20.99
C ALA A 59 19.73 -9.28 19.94
N ILE A 60 20.34 -10.45 19.69
CA ILE A 60 19.96 -11.40 18.65
C ILE A 60 19.63 -12.77 19.26
N ASN A 61 18.81 -13.55 18.55
CA ASN A 61 18.51 -14.92 18.95
C ASN A 61 19.80 -15.75 19.04
N THR A 62 19.94 -16.56 20.10
CA THR A 62 21.07 -17.46 20.33
C THR A 62 21.41 -18.33 19.11
N GLN A 63 20.40 -18.85 18.40
CA GLN A 63 20.60 -19.66 17.20
C GLN A 63 21.29 -18.89 16.06
N ILE A 64 20.97 -17.59 15.92
CA ILE A 64 21.59 -16.71 14.94
C ILE A 64 23.03 -16.38 15.37
N ALA A 65 23.25 -16.14 16.67
CA ALA A 65 24.57 -15.88 17.22
C ALA A 65 25.56 -17.03 16.99
N GLU A 66 25.08 -18.28 17.03
CA GLU A 66 25.89 -19.48 16.83
C GLU A 66 26.16 -19.81 15.35
N SER A 67 25.46 -19.14 14.44
CA SER A 67 25.45 -19.49 13.02
C SER A 67 26.79 -19.24 12.33
N ARG A 68 27.41 -20.30 11.80
CA ARG A 68 28.78 -20.28 11.27
C ARG A 68 28.99 -19.32 10.10
N TRP A 69 27.97 -19.12 9.28
CA TRP A 69 28.02 -18.26 8.10
C TRP A 69 27.91 -16.76 8.43
N LEU A 70 27.32 -16.40 9.58
CA LEU A 70 27.20 -15.00 10.03
C LEU A 70 28.39 -14.56 10.90
N ARG A 71 29.22 -15.50 11.38
CA ARG A 71 30.38 -15.24 12.26
C ARG A 71 31.27 -14.06 11.83
N PRO A 72 31.64 -13.88 10.55
CA PRO A 72 32.48 -12.75 10.14
C PRO A 72 31.81 -11.39 10.36
N ALA A 73 30.51 -11.27 10.06
CA ALA A 73 29.74 -10.04 10.27
C ALA A 73 29.50 -9.77 11.76
N LEU A 74 29.26 -10.83 12.53
CA LEU A 74 29.06 -10.81 13.97
C LEU A 74 30.29 -10.32 14.76
N LYS A 75 31.51 -10.53 14.24
CA LYS A 75 32.75 -9.98 14.83
C LYS A 75 32.83 -8.45 14.83
N LEU A 76 31.96 -7.76 14.07
CA LEU A 76 31.96 -6.29 13.96
C LEU A 76 31.08 -5.60 15.01
N VAL A 77 30.35 -6.38 15.80
CA VAL A 77 29.36 -5.90 16.77
C VAL A 77 29.52 -6.61 18.10
N LYS A 78 29.18 -5.92 19.19
CA LYS A 78 28.99 -6.58 20.47
C LYS A 78 27.66 -7.34 20.42
N ILE A 79 27.65 -8.61 20.79
CA ILE A 79 26.45 -9.45 20.70
C ILE A 79 25.94 -9.73 22.10
N PHE A 80 24.63 -9.60 22.26
CA PHE A 80 23.92 -10.03 23.43
C PHE A 80 22.98 -11.18 23.02
N PRO A 81 23.36 -12.45 23.25
CA PRO A 81 22.50 -13.57 22.92
C PRO A 81 21.23 -13.50 23.79
N MET A 82 20.08 -13.48 23.15
CA MET A 82 18.79 -13.36 23.80
C MET A 82 17.86 -14.46 23.30
N ASP A 83 17.46 -15.34 24.21
CA ASP A 83 16.38 -16.30 23.96
C ASP A 83 15.05 -15.66 24.36
N PRO A 84 14.16 -15.33 23.41
CA PRO A 84 12.87 -14.70 23.70
C PRO A 84 11.92 -15.61 24.49
N THR A 85 12.19 -16.91 24.55
CA THR A 85 11.42 -17.87 25.35
C THR A 85 11.87 -17.94 26.81
N ASN A 86 13.08 -17.44 27.12
CA ASN A 86 13.65 -17.45 28.46
C ASN A 86 13.48 -16.09 29.16
N PRO A 87 12.66 -15.98 30.22
CA PRO A 87 12.47 -14.71 30.95
C PRO A 87 13.75 -14.12 31.58
N LEU A 88 14.78 -14.94 31.83
CA LEU A 88 16.05 -14.48 32.38
C LEU A 88 16.85 -13.65 31.37
N SER A 89 16.78 -13.98 30.08
CA SER A 89 17.51 -13.25 29.02
C SER A 89 17.03 -11.79 28.93
N ALA A 90 15.71 -11.58 29.02
CA ALA A 90 15.10 -10.26 29.02
C ALA A 90 15.49 -9.46 30.28
N LYS A 91 15.54 -10.09 31.46
CA LYS A 91 16.01 -9.45 32.70
C LYS A 91 17.48 -9.03 32.61
N SER A 92 18.34 -9.88 32.05
CA SER A 92 19.75 -9.55 31.86
C SER A 92 19.92 -8.37 30.90
N LEU A 93 19.12 -8.31 29.83
CA LEU A 93 19.15 -7.17 28.90
C LEU A 93 18.63 -5.88 29.55
N ILE A 94 17.60 -5.96 30.41
CA ILE A 94 17.12 -4.80 31.18
C ILE A 94 18.24 -4.24 32.06
N ARG A 95 18.94 -5.10 32.81
CA ARG A 95 20.07 -4.68 33.66
C ARG A 95 21.20 -4.09 32.85
N TYR A 96 21.54 -4.73 31.72
CA TYR A 96 22.52 -4.20 30.79
C TYR A 96 22.12 -2.80 30.31
N MET A 97 20.86 -2.59 29.89
CA MET A 97 20.39 -1.26 29.50
C MET A 97 20.46 -0.24 30.66
N GLN A 98 20.24 -0.65 31.90
CA GLN A 98 20.32 0.24 33.08
C GLN A 98 21.75 0.74 33.37
N GLU A 99 22.78 0.16 32.76
CA GLU A 99 24.17 0.64 32.79
C GLU A 99 24.47 1.62 31.63
N ASP A 100 23.44 2.25 31.07
CA ASP A 100 23.52 3.26 30.01
C ASP A 100 24.19 2.78 28.71
N HIS A 101 23.94 1.51 28.36
CA HIS A 101 24.34 0.93 27.08
C HIS A 101 23.32 1.22 25.97
N ARG A 102 23.82 1.21 24.72
CA ARG A 102 22.98 1.25 23.50
C ARG A 102 22.81 -0.14 22.92
N ALA A 103 21.57 -0.58 22.78
CA ALA A 103 21.24 -1.90 22.23
C ALA A 103 20.35 -1.80 20.99
N VAL A 104 20.59 -2.67 20.02
CA VAL A 104 19.77 -2.85 18.81
C VAL A 104 18.96 -4.12 18.96
N ILE A 105 17.64 -4.00 18.75
CA ILE A 105 16.70 -5.13 18.68
C ILE A 105 15.89 -5.01 17.40
N PHE A 106 15.68 -6.15 16.73
CA PHE A 106 14.66 -6.31 15.71
C PHE A 106 13.40 -6.89 16.37
N PRO A 107 12.37 -6.09 16.68
CA PRO A 107 11.27 -6.53 17.54
C PRO A 107 10.41 -7.64 16.92
N GLU A 108 10.52 -7.83 15.61
CA GLU A 108 9.87 -8.90 14.84
C GLU A 108 10.46 -10.29 15.13
N GLY A 109 11.69 -10.37 15.67
CA GLY A 109 12.38 -11.63 16.01
C GLY A 109 12.83 -12.49 14.82
N ARG A 110 12.44 -12.12 13.59
CA ARG A 110 12.79 -12.80 12.33
C ARG A 110 12.81 -11.79 11.19
N ILE A 111 13.50 -12.14 10.10
CA ILE A 111 13.41 -11.40 8.84
C ILE A 111 12.01 -11.58 8.27
N THR A 112 11.40 -10.48 7.82
CA THR A 112 10.09 -10.52 7.16
C THR A 112 10.13 -11.40 5.93
N VAL A 113 9.06 -12.16 5.75
CA VAL A 113 8.84 -12.96 4.54
C VAL A 113 7.80 -12.32 3.63
N THR A 114 7.19 -11.22 4.07
CA THR A 114 6.08 -10.55 3.40
C THR A 114 6.42 -9.14 2.95
N GLY A 115 7.42 -8.51 3.56
CA GLY A 115 7.82 -7.13 3.28
C GLY A 115 7.05 -6.11 4.11
N THR A 116 5.99 -6.55 4.79
CA THR A 116 5.23 -5.81 5.79
C THR A 116 5.85 -6.02 7.18
N LEU A 117 5.44 -5.17 8.12
CA LEU A 117 5.82 -5.30 9.53
C LEU A 117 5.18 -6.58 10.11
N MET A 118 6.01 -7.49 10.62
CA MET A 118 5.52 -8.72 11.25
C MET A 118 5.07 -8.49 12.70
N LYS A 119 4.64 -9.58 13.35
CA LYS A 119 4.31 -9.57 14.79
C LYS A 119 5.47 -9.01 15.61
N ILE A 120 5.19 -7.94 16.35
CA ILE A 120 6.10 -7.36 17.32
C ILE A 120 5.93 -8.09 18.64
N TYR A 121 7.03 -8.55 19.23
CA TYR A 121 6.99 -9.25 20.51
C TYR A 121 6.91 -8.28 21.70
N ASP A 122 5.92 -8.46 22.56
CA ASP A 122 5.72 -7.66 23.80
C ASP A 122 6.95 -7.60 24.70
N GLY A 123 7.84 -8.60 24.61
CA GLY A 123 9.08 -8.65 25.39
C GLY A 123 9.96 -7.42 25.18
N THR A 124 10.05 -6.92 23.94
CA THR A 124 10.85 -5.73 23.61
C THR A 124 10.26 -4.46 24.23
N GLY A 125 8.93 -4.32 24.21
CA GLY A 125 8.26 -3.19 24.88
C GLY A 125 8.48 -3.21 26.39
N MET A 126 8.46 -4.40 27.00
CA MET A 126 8.77 -4.57 28.43
C MET A 126 10.22 -4.26 28.77
N ILE A 127 11.17 -4.55 27.88
CA ILE A 127 12.58 -4.15 28.05
C ILE A 127 12.70 -2.63 28.05
N ALA A 128 12.06 -1.94 27.09
CA ALA A 128 12.05 -0.47 27.03
C ALA A 128 11.47 0.16 28.32
N ASP A 129 10.28 -0.29 28.74
CA ASP A 129 9.61 0.18 29.97
C ASP A 129 10.48 -0.01 31.21
N LYS A 130 10.99 -1.23 31.45
CA LYS A 130 11.71 -1.54 32.70
C LYS A 130 13.14 -1.03 32.77
N SER A 131 13.76 -0.77 31.63
CA SER A 131 15.09 -0.15 31.59
C SER A 131 15.02 1.38 31.65
N ASP A 132 13.83 1.98 31.48
CA ASP A 132 13.67 3.42 31.26
C ASP A 132 14.50 3.93 30.07
N ALA A 133 14.70 3.08 29.06
CA ALA A 133 15.48 3.42 27.88
C ALA A 133 14.66 4.27 26.89
N MET A 134 15.33 5.21 26.22
CA MET A 134 14.77 5.87 25.06
C MET A 134 14.66 4.86 23.91
N VAL A 135 13.48 4.72 23.31
CA VAL A 135 13.27 3.91 22.11
C VAL A 135 13.56 4.76 20.89
N LEU A 136 14.56 4.36 20.09
CA LEU A 136 14.93 5.04 18.85
C LEU A 136 14.46 4.20 17.65
N PRO A 137 13.39 4.60 16.95
CA PRO A 137 12.88 3.86 15.80
C PRO A 137 13.75 4.11 14.56
N VAL A 138 14.19 3.04 13.90
CA VAL A 138 15.02 3.11 12.69
C VAL A 138 14.39 2.33 11.55
N ARG A 139 13.99 3.03 10.49
CA ARG A 139 13.55 2.41 9.24
C ARG A 139 14.76 2.05 8.39
N ILE A 140 14.79 0.79 7.96
CA ILE A 140 15.66 0.28 6.91
C ILE A 140 14.81 0.06 5.67
N ASP A 141 15.06 0.84 4.63
CA ASP A 141 14.38 0.75 3.34
C ASP A 141 15.38 0.48 2.20
N GLY A 142 14.97 -0.35 1.24
CA GLY A 142 15.77 -0.77 0.08
C GLY A 142 16.44 -2.14 0.22
N ALA A 143 16.72 -2.56 1.46
CA ALA A 143 17.39 -3.84 1.74
C ALA A 143 16.52 -5.06 1.36
N GLN A 144 15.18 -4.91 1.40
CA GLN A 144 14.21 -5.90 0.93
C GLN A 144 14.31 -6.23 -0.57
N TYR A 145 14.95 -5.38 -1.38
CA TYR A 145 15.14 -5.63 -2.81
C TYR A 145 16.45 -6.36 -3.13
N THR A 146 17.25 -6.69 -2.12
CA THR A 146 18.53 -7.38 -2.31
C THR A 146 18.37 -8.90 -2.34
N PRO A 147 19.32 -9.64 -2.94
CA PRO A 147 19.36 -11.10 -2.84
C PRO A 147 19.49 -11.65 -1.41
N PHE A 148 19.79 -10.79 -0.42
CA PHE A 148 19.93 -11.14 0.99
C PHE A 148 18.60 -11.07 1.78
N SER A 149 17.47 -10.87 1.09
CA SER A 149 16.12 -10.87 1.67
C SER A 149 15.38 -12.18 1.35
N HIS A 150 14.28 -12.43 2.06
CA HIS A 150 13.36 -13.54 1.74
C HIS A 150 12.25 -13.15 0.75
N MET A 151 12.44 -12.05 0.01
CA MET A 151 11.39 -11.44 -0.83
C MET A 151 11.32 -11.99 -2.27
N ARG A 152 12.02 -13.10 -2.55
CA ARG A 152 12.02 -13.74 -3.88
C ARG A 152 10.60 -14.11 -4.30
N GLY A 153 10.20 -13.67 -5.49
CA GLY A 153 8.85 -13.92 -6.03
C GLY A 153 7.74 -13.11 -5.33
N ARG A 154 8.09 -12.05 -4.59
CA ARG A 154 7.17 -11.02 -4.10
C ARG A 154 7.59 -9.63 -4.63
N VAL A 155 8.89 -9.37 -4.68
CA VAL A 155 9.46 -8.20 -5.33
C VAL A 155 10.55 -8.61 -6.30
N ARG A 156 10.93 -7.70 -7.20
CA ARG A 156 12.08 -7.88 -8.07
C ARG A 156 13.36 -7.68 -7.28
N LEU A 157 14.09 -8.77 -7.07
CA LEU A 157 15.42 -8.71 -6.46
C LEU A 157 16.43 -8.12 -7.46
N ARG A 158 17.36 -7.32 -6.96
CA ARG A 158 18.41 -6.67 -7.73
C ARG A 158 19.65 -6.47 -6.87
N TRP A 159 20.81 -6.48 -7.52
CA TRP A 159 22.05 -6.06 -6.89
C TRP A 159 22.05 -4.56 -6.71
N PHE A 160 22.53 -4.11 -5.55
CA PHE A 160 22.81 -2.71 -5.27
C PHE A 160 21.62 -1.73 -5.39
N PRO A 161 20.42 -2.05 -4.85
CA PRO A 161 19.37 -1.05 -4.69
C PRO A 161 19.84 0.08 -3.78
N LYS A 162 19.27 1.28 -3.96
CA LYS A 162 19.46 2.37 -3.01
C LYS A 162 18.92 1.93 -1.63
N ILE A 163 19.69 2.15 -0.57
CA ILE A 163 19.28 1.87 0.81
C ILE A 163 19.17 3.18 1.60
N ARG A 164 18.10 3.33 2.37
CA ARG A 164 17.89 4.47 3.28
C ARG A 164 17.76 3.98 4.71
N LEU A 165 18.50 4.60 5.61
CA LEU A 165 18.37 4.45 7.05
C LEU A 165 17.75 5.73 7.61
N THR A 166 16.54 5.66 8.14
CA THR A 166 15.84 6.84 8.68
C THR A 166 15.59 6.66 10.16
N LEU A 167 16.23 7.50 10.97
CA LEU A 167 16.11 7.50 12.41
C LEU A 167 15.05 8.55 12.80
N LEU A 168 13.95 8.10 13.39
CA LEU A 168 12.90 9.02 13.86
C LEU A 168 13.22 9.55 15.27
N PRO A 169 12.54 10.63 15.72
CA PRO A 169 12.71 11.13 17.07
C PRO A 169 12.51 10.02 18.11
N PRO A 170 13.36 9.97 19.15
CA PRO A 170 13.26 8.93 20.17
C PRO A 170 12.00 9.13 21.02
N GLN A 171 11.39 8.03 21.44
CA GLN A 171 10.16 8.00 22.21
C GLN A 171 10.33 7.15 23.47
N LYS A 172 9.50 7.40 24.48
CA LYS A 172 9.47 6.60 25.71
C LYS A 172 8.29 5.62 25.67
N VAL A 173 8.53 4.38 26.11
CA VAL A 173 7.48 3.39 26.35
C VAL A 173 7.15 3.41 27.83
N HIS A 174 6.06 4.08 28.18
CA HIS A 174 5.62 4.27 29.56
C HIS A 174 4.14 3.88 29.68
N PRO A 175 3.84 2.60 29.94
CA PRO A 175 2.49 2.18 30.30
C PRO A 175 2.00 2.89 31.58
N PRO A 176 0.69 3.16 31.71
CA PRO A 176 0.10 3.77 32.90
C PRO A 176 0.51 3.06 34.20
N ALA A 177 0.75 3.84 35.27
CA ALA A 177 1.36 3.36 36.52
C ALA A 177 0.47 2.37 37.30
N ASP A 178 -0.84 2.45 37.10
CA ASP A 178 -1.86 1.57 37.68
C ASP A 178 -1.86 0.17 37.07
N VAL A 179 -1.37 0.02 35.84
CA VAL A 179 -1.33 -1.27 35.13
C VAL A 179 -0.10 -2.08 35.56
N ARG A 180 -0.33 -3.33 36.00
CA ARG A 180 0.71 -4.24 36.53
C ARG A 180 0.75 -5.59 35.80
N GLY A 181 1.82 -6.35 36.06
CA GLY A 181 1.96 -7.75 35.62
C GLY A 181 1.82 -7.94 34.11
N ARG A 182 0.98 -8.90 33.71
CA ARG A 182 0.75 -9.26 32.29
C ARG A 182 0.14 -8.10 31.49
N ALA A 183 -0.79 -7.36 32.09
CA ALA A 183 -1.43 -6.22 31.43
C ALA A 183 -0.41 -5.12 31.10
N ARG A 184 0.55 -4.85 32.00
CA ARG A 184 1.60 -3.84 31.77
C ARG A 184 2.49 -4.24 30.59
N ARG A 185 2.87 -5.52 30.53
CA ARG A 185 3.65 -6.08 29.42
C ARG A 185 2.91 -5.94 28.08
N GLN A 186 1.61 -6.22 28.05
CA GLN A 186 0.80 -6.08 26.84
C GLN A 186 0.70 -4.61 26.39
N GLN A 187 0.46 -3.70 27.32
CA GLN A 187 0.41 -2.25 27.04
C GLN A 187 1.76 -1.72 26.52
N ALA A 188 2.87 -2.13 27.13
CA ALA A 188 4.21 -1.78 26.63
C ALA A 188 4.45 -2.33 25.21
N GLY A 189 4.01 -3.56 24.94
CA GLY A 189 4.06 -4.17 23.62
C GLY A 189 3.20 -3.44 22.58
N GLN A 190 2.01 -2.98 22.96
CA GLN A 190 1.12 -2.18 22.10
C GLN A 190 1.71 -0.81 21.79
N GLN A 191 2.23 -0.08 22.79
CA GLN A 191 2.92 1.19 22.56
C GLN A 191 4.11 1.02 21.62
N LEU A 192 4.94 -0.01 21.83
CA LEU A 192 6.03 -0.31 20.90
C LEU A 192 5.53 -0.66 19.49
N SER A 193 4.41 -1.39 19.39
CA SER A 193 3.80 -1.70 18.10
C SER A 193 3.34 -0.44 17.38
N HIS A 194 2.71 0.50 18.08
CA HIS A 194 2.35 1.80 17.51
C HIS A 194 3.59 2.57 17.05
N ILE A 195 4.65 2.65 17.86
CA ILE A 195 5.92 3.29 17.48
C ILE A 195 6.46 2.70 16.15
N MET A 196 6.43 1.37 16.01
CA MET A 196 6.90 0.69 14.80
C MET A 196 5.97 0.92 13.61
N THR A 197 4.64 0.90 13.79
CA THR A 197 3.66 1.20 12.73
C THR A 197 3.76 2.64 12.26
N ASP A 198 3.87 3.59 13.20
CA ASP A 198 4.07 5.02 12.90
C ASP A 198 5.39 5.24 12.18
N MET A 199 6.45 4.54 12.58
CA MET A 199 7.73 4.56 11.87
C MET A 199 7.58 4.10 10.43
N MET A 200 6.87 2.99 10.19
CA MET A 200 6.62 2.48 8.84
C MET A 200 5.82 3.47 7.99
N PHE A 201 4.80 4.11 8.57
CA PHE A 201 3.97 5.10 7.89
C PHE A 201 4.74 6.39 7.58
N ALA A 202 5.35 7.02 8.59
CA ALA A 202 6.04 8.30 8.48
C ALA A 202 7.24 8.27 7.53
N THR A 203 7.85 7.09 7.34
CA THR A 203 9.01 6.91 6.44
C THR A 203 8.63 6.35 5.07
N SER A 204 7.34 6.13 4.81
CA SER A 204 6.86 5.64 3.52
C SER A 204 6.83 6.73 2.44
N HIS A 205 6.84 6.31 1.18
CA HIS A 205 6.72 7.21 0.03
C HIS A 205 5.26 7.53 -0.32
N TYR A 206 4.45 7.93 0.68
CA TYR A 206 3.05 8.29 0.43
C TYR A 206 2.88 9.68 -0.19
N HIS A 207 3.87 10.56 -0.06
CA HIS A 207 3.86 11.89 -0.66
C HIS A 207 4.28 11.85 -2.14
N SER A 208 3.49 11.18 -2.97
CA SER A 208 3.71 11.03 -4.41
C SER A 208 2.39 11.12 -5.18
N THR A 209 2.46 11.49 -6.47
CA THR A 209 1.32 11.37 -7.37
C THR A 209 0.94 9.90 -7.58
N LEU A 210 -0.31 9.63 -7.98
CA LEU A 210 -0.78 8.27 -8.26
C LEU A 210 -0.03 7.66 -9.46
N PHE A 211 0.33 8.48 -10.45
CA PHE A 211 1.03 8.01 -11.64
C PHE A 211 2.51 7.71 -11.34
N ASP A 212 3.18 8.52 -10.49
CA ASP A 212 4.51 8.18 -9.99
C ASP A 212 4.50 6.88 -9.17
N ALA A 213 3.49 6.70 -8.31
CA ALA A 213 3.33 5.46 -7.55
C ALA A 213 3.15 4.24 -8.48
N LEU A 214 2.43 4.39 -9.59
CA LEU A 214 2.28 3.34 -10.59
C LEU A 214 3.62 3.00 -11.29
N ILE A 215 4.42 4.02 -11.59
CA ILE A 215 5.76 3.85 -12.17
C ILE A 215 6.72 3.17 -11.18
N ASP A 216 6.64 3.53 -9.90
CA ASP A 216 7.45 2.90 -8.86
C ASP A 216 7.02 1.44 -8.62
N ALA A 217 5.72 1.15 -8.60
CA ALA A 217 5.21 -0.22 -8.50
C ALA A 217 5.72 -1.09 -9.67
N ARG A 218 5.73 -0.55 -10.91
CA ARG A 218 6.38 -1.20 -12.07
C ARG A 218 7.86 -1.48 -11.82
N ARG A 219 8.59 -0.56 -11.19
CA ARG A 219 10.03 -0.72 -10.87
C ARG A 219 10.26 -1.77 -9.80
N VAL A 220 9.38 -1.85 -8.80
CA VAL A 220 9.45 -2.78 -7.66
C VAL A 220 9.09 -4.21 -8.06
N HIS A 221 8.01 -4.41 -8.82
CA HIS A 221 7.52 -5.75 -9.16
C HIS A 221 7.94 -6.22 -10.56
N GLY A 222 8.30 -5.28 -11.45
CA GLY A 222 8.70 -5.56 -12.83
C GLY A 222 7.57 -5.33 -13.84
N GLY A 223 7.94 -4.87 -15.04
CA GLY A 223 6.96 -4.47 -16.06
C GLY A 223 6.05 -5.57 -16.59
N ASN A 224 6.48 -6.83 -16.52
CA ASN A 224 5.70 -7.98 -16.98
C ASN A 224 4.79 -8.58 -15.88
N HIS A 225 4.85 -8.04 -14.65
CA HIS A 225 4.02 -8.49 -13.54
C HIS A 225 2.54 -8.15 -13.79
N ILE A 226 1.66 -9.14 -13.72
CA ILE A 226 0.22 -9.01 -13.96
C ILE A 226 -0.44 -8.36 -12.74
N VAL A 227 -1.28 -7.35 -12.97
CA VAL A 227 -1.87 -6.55 -11.89
C VAL A 227 -3.35 -6.26 -12.05
N MET A 228 -3.92 -6.45 -13.24
CA MET A 228 -5.30 -6.08 -13.50
C MET A 228 -5.93 -7.06 -14.49
N GLU A 229 -7.15 -7.50 -14.21
CA GLU A 229 -7.98 -8.33 -15.08
C GLU A 229 -9.46 -8.04 -14.80
N ASP A 230 -10.34 -8.37 -15.73
CA ASP A 230 -11.78 -8.36 -15.55
C ASP A 230 -12.44 -9.55 -16.26
N ILE A 231 -13.76 -9.54 -16.37
CA ILE A 231 -14.56 -10.58 -17.01
C ILE A 231 -14.20 -10.86 -18.48
N GLU A 232 -13.49 -9.97 -19.17
CA GLU A 232 -13.01 -10.24 -20.54
C GLU A 232 -11.80 -11.19 -20.56
N ARG A 233 -11.25 -11.56 -19.40
CA ARG A 233 -10.13 -12.51 -19.22
C ARG A 233 -8.87 -12.13 -20.01
N ARG A 234 -8.63 -10.82 -20.14
CA ARG A 234 -7.46 -10.23 -20.83
C ARG A 234 -6.57 -9.48 -19.83
N PRO A 235 -5.62 -10.15 -19.16
CA PRO A 235 -4.84 -9.53 -18.10
C PRO A 235 -3.89 -8.44 -18.60
N PHE A 236 -3.79 -7.39 -17.79
CA PHE A 236 -2.85 -6.30 -17.91
C PHE A 236 -1.69 -6.49 -16.94
N ASN A 237 -0.48 -6.39 -17.48
CA ASN A 237 0.72 -6.15 -16.69
C ASN A 237 1.02 -4.65 -16.61
N TYR A 238 1.97 -4.27 -15.75
CA TYR A 238 2.36 -2.87 -15.59
C TYR A 238 2.78 -2.18 -16.90
N ASN A 239 3.51 -2.86 -17.79
CA ASN A 239 3.90 -2.30 -19.09
C ASN A 239 2.67 -1.96 -19.95
N LYS A 240 1.72 -2.89 -20.07
CA LYS A 240 0.48 -2.67 -20.84
C LYS A 240 -0.38 -1.58 -20.24
N LEU A 241 -0.53 -1.56 -18.91
CA LEU A 241 -1.30 -0.55 -18.18
C LEU A 241 -0.75 0.87 -18.41
N ILE A 242 0.57 1.06 -18.20
CA ILE A 242 1.20 2.38 -18.37
C ILE A 242 1.16 2.82 -19.83
N MET A 243 1.46 1.91 -20.77
CA MET A 243 1.36 2.19 -22.21
C MET A 243 -0.06 2.64 -22.58
N ALA A 244 -1.09 1.86 -22.20
CA ALA A 244 -2.48 2.17 -22.50
C ALA A 244 -2.92 3.48 -21.85
N SER A 245 -2.46 3.78 -20.63
CA SER A 245 -2.71 5.05 -19.97
C SER A 245 -2.15 6.24 -20.76
N PHE A 246 -0.91 6.15 -21.25
CA PHE A 246 -0.34 7.23 -22.07
C PHE A 246 -1.06 7.41 -23.42
N VAL A 247 -1.48 6.31 -24.07
CA VAL A 247 -2.22 6.36 -25.33
C VAL A 247 -3.58 7.01 -25.13
N LEU A 248 -4.35 6.51 -24.18
CA LEU A 248 -5.69 7.00 -23.90
C LEU A 248 -5.64 8.43 -23.37
N GLY A 249 -4.73 8.72 -22.45
CA GLY A 249 -4.47 10.06 -21.95
C GLY A 249 -4.16 11.06 -23.07
N LYS A 250 -3.30 10.70 -24.03
CA LYS A 250 -3.01 11.56 -25.20
C LYS A 250 -4.28 11.91 -25.98
N LYS A 251 -5.14 10.92 -26.26
CA LYS A 251 -6.38 11.15 -27.03
C LYS A 251 -7.37 12.02 -26.26
N LEU A 252 -7.57 11.72 -24.98
CA LEU A 252 -8.42 12.53 -24.11
C LEU A 252 -7.89 13.95 -23.93
N ALA A 253 -6.56 14.14 -23.97
CA ALA A 253 -5.94 15.45 -23.87
C ALA A 253 -6.22 16.36 -25.08
N HIS A 254 -6.64 15.83 -26.23
CA HIS A 254 -7.11 16.64 -27.37
C HIS A 254 -8.53 17.16 -27.16
N LEU A 255 -9.30 16.55 -26.26
CA LEU A 255 -10.68 16.91 -25.96
C LEU A 255 -10.84 17.63 -24.62
N THR A 256 -9.77 17.72 -23.82
CA THR A 256 -9.79 18.27 -22.45
C THR A 256 -8.62 19.20 -22.23
N GLN A 257 -8.67 20.01 -21.18
CA GLN A 257 -7.61 20.92 -20.77
C GLN A 257 -6.83 20.36 -19.59
N SER A 258 -5.57 20.80 -19.44
CA SER A 258 -4.79 20.43 -18.24
C SER A 258 -5.42 21.07 -17.00
N GLY A 259 -5.48 20.35 -15.89
CA GLY A 259 -6.16 20.78 -14.66
C GLY A 259 -7.68 20.64 -14.73
N GLU A 260 -8.27 20.22 -15.86
CA GLU A 260 -9.71 20.06 -16.00
C GLU A 260 -10.23 18.89 -15.15
N TYR A 261 -11.37 19.12 -14.49
CA TYR A 261 -12.16 18.09 -13.83
C TYR A 261 -13.02 17.38 -14.87
N VAL A 262 -12.81 16.08 -15.03
CA VAL A 262 -13.44 15.27 -16.08
C VAL A 262 -14.29 14.18 -15.43
N GLY A 263 -15.60 14.18 -15.70
CA GLY A 263 -16.51 13.18 -15.15
C GLY A 263 -16.26 11.80 -15.73
N LEU A 264 -16.27 10.76 -14.90
CA LEU A 264 -16.23 9.36 -15.32
C LEU A 264 -17.54 8.68 -14.93
N LEU A 265 -18.35 8.34 -15.92
CA LEU A 265 -19.59 7.57 -15.79
C LEU A 265 -19.38 6.19 -16.42
N LEU A 266 -18.68 5.32 -15.70
CA LEU A 266 -18.20 4.02 -16.19
C LEU A 266 -18.35 2.94 -15.11
N PRO A 267 -18.48 1.65 -15.47
CA PRO A 267 -18.59 0.55 -14.51
C PRO A 267 -17.24 0.18 -13.90
N SER A 268 -17.23 -0.75 -12.93
CA SER A 268 -16.00 -1.35 -12.38
C SER A 268 -15.39 -2.37 -13.36
N ILE A 269 -14.53 -1.91 -14.28
CA ILE A 269 -13.81 -2.73 -15.28
C ILE A 269 -12.40 -2.17 -15.53
N CYS A 270 -11.54 -2.93 -16.23
CA CYS A 270 -10.17 -2.52 -16.56
C CYS A 270 -10.14 -1.16 -17.30
N THR A 271 -11.01 -0.98 -18.30
CA THR A 271 -11.05 0.23 -19.13
C THR A 271 -11.30 1.50 -18.31
N THR A 272 -12.08 1.42 -17.23
CA THR A 272 -12.31 2.54 -16.31
C THR A 272 -11.02 2.95 -15.63
N MET A 273 -10.24 1.99 -15.14
CA MET A 273 -8.94 2.25 -14.52
C MET A 273 -7.92 2.78 -15.55
N LEU A 274 -7.94 2.28 -16.79
CA LEU A 274 -7.12 2.83 -17.88
C LEU A 274 -7.45 4.30 -18.17
N THR A 275 -8.74 4.65 -18.14
CA THR A 275 -9.23 6.02 -18.37
C THR A 275 -8.81 6.92 -17.22
N PHE A 276 -9.00 6.47 -15.98
CA PHE A 276 -8.58 7.18 -14.77
C PHE A 276 -7.07 7.46 -14.76
N MET A 277 -6.22 6.44 -14.99
CA MET A 277 -4.77 6.63 -15.08
C MET A 277 -4.35 7.43 -16.32
N GLY A 278 -5.11 7.33 -17.42
CA GLY A 278 -4.88 8.12 -18.62
C GLY A 278 -5.08 9.62 -18.39
N LEU A 279 -6.12 10.00 -17.66
CA LEU A 279 -6.36 11.39 -17.23
C LEU A 279 -5.21 11.89 -16.36
N HIS A 280 -4.78 11.09 -15.36
CA HIS A 280 -3.63 11.43 -14.52
C HIS A 280 -2.33 11.59 -15.29
N SER A 281 -2.08 10.76 -16.31
CA SER A 281 -0.86 10.87 -17.15
C SER A 281 -0.73 12.20 -17.90
N ARG A 282 -1.78 13.03 -17.85
CA ARG A 282 -1.90 14.32 -18.51
C ARG A 282 -2.40 15.42 -17.55
N GLY A 283 -2.40 15.20 -16.24
CA GLY A 283 -2.77 16.23 -15.25
C GLY A 283 -4.24 16.65 -15.30
N ARG A 284 -5.15 15.74 -15.65
CA ARG A 284 -6.61 15.94 -15.50
C ARG A 284 -7.07 15.29 -14.20
N VAL A 285 -8.15 15.79 -13.62
CA VAL A 285 -8.72 15.31 -12.34
C VAL A 285 -10.00 14.51 -12.62
N PRO A 286 -10.00 13.17 -12.46
CA PRO A 286 -11.21 12.38 -12.58
C PRO A 286 -12.26 12.74 -11.51
N ALA A 287 -13.51 12.92 -11.92
CA ALA A 287 -14.66 13.02 -11.02
C ALA A 287 -15.54 11.78 -11.19
N MET A 288 -15.56 10.88 -10.21
CA MET A 288 -16.23 9.59 -10.35
C MET A 288 -17.73 9.72 -10.11
N LEU A 289 -18.53 9.54 -11.15
CA LEU A 289 -19.97 9.76 -11.09
C LEU A 289 -20.72 8.49 -10.67
N ASN A 290 -21.56 8.61 -9.63
CA ASN A 290 -22.41 7.52 -9.18
C ASN A 290 -23.64 7.38 -10.08
N TYR A 291 -23.67 6.37 -10.95
CA TYR A 291 -24.81 6.14 -11.85
C TYR A 291 -26.09 5.64 -11.16
N THR A 292 -26.08 5.35 -9.86
CA THR A 292 -27.26 4.86 -9.12
C THR A 292 -28.15 5.97 -8.56
N VAL A 293 -27.72 7.25 -8.56
CA VAL A 293 -28.51 8.37 -8.00
C VAL A 293 -29.50 8.99 -8.99
N GLY A 294 -29.60 8.44 -10.20
CA GLY A 294 -30.46 8.95 -11.28
C GLY A 294 -29.98 10.27 -11.91
N ALA A 295 -30.70 10.71 -12.95
CA ALA A 295 -30.30 11.86 -13.78
C ALA A 295 -30.17 13.17 -12.97
N ARG A 296 -31.14 13.48 -12.11
CA ARG A 296 -31.13 14.72 -11.30
C ARG A 296 -29.90 14.79 -10.38
N GLY A 297 -29.59 13.68 -9.71
CA GLY A 297 -28.41 13.58 -8.84
C GLY A 297 -27.11 13.74 -9.62
N LEU A 298 -26.99 13.11 -10.79
CA LEU A 298 -25.83 13.23 -11.67
C LEU A 298 -25.65 14.64 -12.22
N ILE A 299 -26.73 15.30 -12.66
CA ILE A 299 -26.68 16.69 -13.12
C ILE A 299 -26.24 17.61 -11.98
N SER A 300 -26.77 17.41 -10.77
CA SER A 300 -26.34 18.15 -9.59
C SER A 300 -24.86 17.93 -9.30
N ALA A 301 -24.36 16.69 -9.36
CA ALA A 301 -22.94 16.37 -9.18
C ALA A 301 -22.06 17.06 -10.24
N CYS A 302 -22.49 17.07 -11.51
CA CYS A 302 -21.78 17.76 -12.58
C CYS A 302 -21.71 19.28 -12.34
N ARG A 303 -22.80 19.89 -11.87
CA ARG A 303 -22.80 21.32 -11.50
C ARG A 303 -21.89 21.60 -10.31
N THR A 304 -21.96 20.80 -9.25
CA THR A 304 -21.12 20.94 -8.05
C THR A 304 -19.63 20.85 -8.38
N ALA A 305 -19.24 19.89 -9.22
CA ALA A 305 -17.85 19.72 -9.63
C ALA A 305 -17.48 20.51 -10.91
N GLN A 306 -18.36 21.39 -11.38
CA GLN A 306 -18.16 22.23 -12.57
C GLN A 306 -17.70 21.46 -13.82
N LEU A 307 -18.24 20.25 -14.00
CA LEU A 307 -17.86 19.35 -15.08
C LEU A 307 -18.39 19.88 -16.41
N ARG A 308 -17.49 20.02 -17.39
CA ARG A 308 -17.86 20.32 -18.79
C ARG A 308 -18.07 19.06 -19.60
N ARG A 309 -17.35 17.99 -19.25
CA ARG A 309 -17.26 16.75 -20.03
C ARG A 309 -17.39 15.54 -19.14
N VAL A 310 -18.12 14.54 -19.62
CA VAL A 310 -18.28 13.24 -18.98
C VAL A 310 -17.90 12.15 -19.96
N ILE A 311 -16.94 11.32 -19.56
CA ILE A 311 -16.52 10.14 -20.30
C ILE A 311 -17.41 8.95 -19.90
N THR A 312 -17.96 8.26 -20.89
CA THR A 312 -18.77 7.05 -20.70
C THR A 312 -18.56 6.04 -21.84
N SER A 313 -19.34 4.96 -21.87
CA SER A 313 -19.30 3.92 -22.90
C SER A 313 -20.72 3.62 -23.36
N ARG A 314 -20.94 3.52 -24.67
CA ARG A 314 -22.25 3.16 -25.23
C ARG A 314 -22.70 1.78 -24.76
N ARG A 315 -21.77 0.81 -24.75
CA ARG A 315 -22.03 -0.54 -24.22
C ARG A 315 -22.45 -0.49 -22.75
N PHE A 316 -21.82 0.36 -21.95
CA PHE A 316 -22.22 0.52 -20.55
C PHE A 316 -23.61 1.15 -20.40
N ILE A 317 -23.89 2.22 -21.14
CA ILE A 317 -25.20 2.89 -21.12
C ILE A 317 -26.32 1.90 -21.47
N GLU A 318 -26.11 1.05 -22.48
CA GLU A 318 -27.07 0.02 -22.88
C GLU A 318 -27.25 -1.06 -21.80
N LEU A 319 -26.16 -1.70 -21.37
CA LEU A 319 -26.21 -2.81 -20.41
C LEU A 319 -26.76 -2.39 -19.04
N ALA A 320 -26.44 -1.17 -18.60
CA ALA A 320 -26.92 -0.61 -17.35
C ALA A 320 -28.27 0.13 -17.48
N ARG A 321 -28.87 0.16 -18.68
CA ARG A 321 -30.15 0.83 -18.97
C ARG A 321 -30.16 2.31 -18.57
N LEU A 322 -29.06 3.02 -18.88
CA LEU A 322 -28.85 4.42 -18.53
C LEU A 322 -29.21 5.38 -19.69
N GLY A 323 -29.99 4.94 -20.69
CA GLY A 323 -30.30 5.72 -21.89
C GLY A 323 -30.90 7.10 -21.59
N GLU A 324 -31.99 7.12 -20.81
CA GLU A 324 -32.65 8.36 -20.38
C GLU A 324 -31.71 9.26 -19.56
N ILE A 325 -30.90 8.65 -18.68
CA ILE A 325 -29.91 9.37 -17.87
C ILE A 325 -28.86 10.04 -18.76
N ALA A 326 -28.34 9.33 -19.77
CA ALA A 326 -27.35 9.86 -20.69
C ALA A 326 -27.94 11.00 -21.54
N GLU A 327 -29.18 10.85 -22.01
CA GLU A 327 -29.87 11.89 -22.76
C GLU A 327 -30.03 13.18 -21.92
N GLU A 328 -30.54 13.07 -20.70
CA GLU A 328 -30.69 14.22 -19.80
C GLU A 328 -29.34 14.86 -19.43
N LEU A 329 -28.31 14.03 -19.21
CA LEU A 329 -26.98 14.51 -18.90
C LEU A 329 -26.35 15.26 -20.09
N SER A 330 -26.55 14.77 -21.31
CA SER A 330 -26.02 15.38 -22.55
C SER A 330 -26.54 16.80 -22.81
N LYS A 331 -27.69 17.17 -22.21
CA LYS A 331 -28.24 18.53 -22.28
C LYS A 331 -27.43 19.56 -21.46
N GLN A 332 -26.57 19.09 -20.54
CA GLN A 332 -25.82 19.93 -19.60
C GLN A 332 -24.30 19.82 -19.79
N VAL A 333 -23.80 18.65 -20.23
CA VAL A 333 -22.37 18.37 -20.39
C VAL A 333 -22.10 17.60 -21.68
N GLU A 334 -20.89 17.73 -22.21
CA GLU A 334 -20.46 16.97 -23.38
C GLU A 334 -20.19 15.51 -23.01
N LEU A 335 -20.88 14.56 -23.65
CA LEU A 335 -20.62 13.13 -23.47
C LEU A 335 -19.55 12.65 -24.46
N ILE A 336 -18.42 12.17 -23.91
CA ILE A 336 -17.35 11.54 -24.68
C ILE A 336 -17.48 10.02 -24.54
N TYR A 337 -17.62 9.32 -25.65
CA TYR A 337 -17.72 7.86 -25.65
C TYR A 337 -16.38 7.20 -25.94
N LEU A 338 -15.98 6.27 -25.08
CA LEU A 338 -14.70 5.55 -25.20
C LEU A 338 -14.58 4.75 -26.50
N GLU A 339 -15.69 4.29 -27.08
CA GLU A 339 -15.69 3.61 -28.37
C GLU A 339 -15.19 4.52 -29.50
N ASP A 340 -15.50 5.82 -29.46
CA ASP A 340 -15.06 6.77 -30.49
C ASP A 340 -13.57 7.09 -30.36
N ILE A 341 -13.09 7.20 -29.11
CA ILE A 341 -11.67 7.32 -28.83
C ILE A 341 -10.92 6.07 -29.30
N GLY A 342 -11.48 4.88 -29.03
CA GLY A 342 -10.93 3.60 -29.45
C GLY A 342 -10.69 3.50 -30.96
N LYS A 343 -11.66 3.97 -31.77
CA LYS A 343 -11.54 4.01 -33.24
C LYS A 343 -10.41 4.90 -33.73
N GLN A 344 -10.02 5.92 -32.97
CA GLN A 344 -8.96 6.85 -33.33
C GLN A 344 -7.55 6.35 -32.92
N ILE A 345 -7.45 5.24 -32.18
CA ILE A 345 -6.15 4.70 -31.74
C ILE A 345 -5.49 3.92 -32.87
N THR A 346 -4.37 4.44 -33.34
CA THR A 346 -3.58 3.82 -34.41
C THR A 346 -2.47 2.91 -33.88
N ALA A 347 -1.86 2.11 -34.74
CA ALA A 347 -0.65 1.34 -34.39
C ALA A 347 0.52 2.25 -34.00
N PHE A 348 0.63 3.42 -34.64
CA PHE A 348 1.63 4.44 -34.28
C PHE A 348 1.41 4.98 -32.87
N ASP A 349 0.16 5.25 -32.47
CA ASP A 349 -0.13 5.69 -31.11
C ASP A 349 0.27 4.62 -30.08
N LYS A 350 0.03 3.34 -30.37
CA LYS A 350 0.47 2.22 -29.53
C LYS A 350 1.99 2.16 -29.41
N LEU A 351 2.71 2.32 -30.52
CA LEU A 351 4.18 2.37 -30.53
C LEU A 351 4.71 3.56 -29.73
N ALA A 352 4.17 4.76 -29.95
CA ALA A 352 4.53 5.96 -29.21
C ALA A 352 4.23 5.82 -27.71
N GLY A 353 3.11 5.18 -27.36
CA GLY A 353 2.76 4.81 -25.99
C GLY A 353 3.75 3.82 -25.37
N ALA A 354 4.21 2.83 -26.13
CA ALA A 354 5.19 1.85 -25.66
C ALA A 354 6.55 2.51 -25.38
N VAL A 355 7.02 3.37 -26.29
CA VAL A 355 8.23 4.18 -26.08
C VAL A 355 8.06 5.09 -24.86
N SER A 356 6.90 5.75 -24.72
CA SER A 356 6.59 6.56 -23.54
C SER A 356 6.61 5.73 -22.25
N GLY A 357 6.13 4.49 -22.29
CA GLY A 357 6.16 3.55 -21.16
C GLY A 357 7.56 3.06 -20.79
N LEU A 358 8.49 2.95 -21.76
CA LEU A 358 9.90 2.65 -21.46
C LEU A 358 10.54 3.78 -20.65
N PHE A 359 10.23 5.04 -21.01
CA PHE A 359 10.69 6.25 -20.33
C PHE A 359 9.60 6.89 -19.45
N ALA A 360 8.78 6.07 -18.78
CA ALA A 360 7.55 6.51 -18.13
C ALA A 360 7.73 7.71 -17.19
N ALA A 361 8.78 7.72 -16.36
CA ALA A 361 9.06 8.83 -15.44
C ALA A 361 9.32 10.15 -16.19
N SER A 362 10.19 10.12 -17.20
CA SER A 362 10.52 11.29 -18.01
C SER A 362 9.33 11.76 -18.84
N SER A 363 8.59 10.82 -19.43
CA SER A 363 7.38 11.11 -20.20
C SER A 363 6.27 11.71 -19.35
N TYR A 364 6.06 11.21 -18.13
CA TYR A 364 5.10 11.78 -17.19
C TYR A 364 5.52 13.20 -16.79
N ARG A 365 6.75 13.38 -16.30
CA ARG A 365 7.30 14.69 -15.90
C ARG A 365 7.31 15.73 -17.02
N ARG A 366 7.44 15.32 -18.29
CA ARG A 366 7.37 16.23 -19.44
C ARG A 366 5.96 16.81 -19.65
N HIS A 367 4.92 16.02 -19.42
CA HIS A 367 3.53 16.44 -19.63
C HIS A 367 2.90 17.05 -18.37
N CYS A 368 3.43 16.68 -17.22
CA CYS A 368 2.96 17.05 -15.89
C CYS A 368 4.12 17.63 -15.05
N PRO A 369 4.78 18.71 -15.47
CA PRO A 369 5.96 19.23 -14.79
C PRO A 369 5.65 19.87 -13.42
N GLN A 370 4.41 20.30 -13.22
CA GLN A 370 3.94 21.01 -12.02
C GLN A 370 3.04 20.14 -11.13
N ASP A 371 2.74 18.90 -11.51
CA ASP A 371 1.88 18.02 -10.69
C ASP A 371 2.54 17.81 -9.32
N SER A 372 1.78 18.15 -8.27
CA SER A 372 2.14 18.00 -6.88
C SER A 372 1.34 16.86 -6.23
N PRO A 373 1.92 16.13 -5.25
CA PRO A 373 1.15 15.17 -4.45
C PRO A 373 -0.05 15.78 -3.71
N ASP A 374 -0.04 17.09 -3.45
CA ASP A 374 -1.15 17.78 -2.79
C ASP A 374 -2.20 18.31 -3.76
N ASP A 375 -1.97 18.19 -5.07
CA ASP A 375 -2.98 18.54 -6.07
C ASP A 375 -4.17 17.56 -6.02
N PRO A 376 -5.37 18.02 -6.42
CA PRO A 376 -6.55 17.18 -6.56
C PRO A 376 -6.29 15.94 -7.43
N ALA A 377 -6.51 14.75 -6.87
CA ALA A 377 -6.41 13.48 -7.58
C ALA A 377 -7.78 12.97 -8.02
N VAL A 378 -8.81 13.12 -7.20
CA VAL A 378 -10.15 12.61 -7.56
C VAL A 378 -11.23 13.42 -6.86
N VAL A 379 -12.37 13.55 -7.52
CA VAL A 379 -13.63 13.94 -6.88
C VAL A 379 -14.50 12.72 -6.70
N LEU A 380 -14.89 12.45 -5.46
CA LEU A 380 -15.90 11.46 -5.10
C LEU A 380 -17.14 12.17 -4.57
N PHE A 381 -18.32 11.62 -4.81
CA PHE A 381 -19.58 12.22 -4.35
C PHE A 381 -20.16 11.43 -3.18
N THR A 382 -20.62 12.15 -2.15
CA THR A 382 -21.35 11.57 -1.03
C THR A 382 -22.82 11.95 -1.10
N SER A 383 -23.69 11.09 -0.57
CA SER A 383 -25.10 11.43 -0.34
C SER A 383 -25.16 12.52 0.74
N GLY A 384 -25.29 13.77 0.31
CA GLY A 384 -25.47 14.89 1.22
C GLY A 384 -26.79 14.75 1.99
N SER A 385 -26.76 15.07 3.29
CA SER A 385 -27.96 15.13 4.15
C SER A 385 -29.02 16.12 3.66
N GLU A 386 -28.63 17.07 2.80
CA GLU A 386 -29.47 18.13 2.25
C GLU A 386 -30.00 17.81 0.83
N GLY A 387 -29.87 16.56 0.36
CA GLY A 387 -30.43 16.09 -0.91
C GLY A 387 -29.56 16.33 -2.16
N ALA A 388 -28.69 17.35 -2.17
CA ALA A 388 -27.70 17.54 -3.24
C ALA A 388 -26.37 16.81 -2.92
N PRO A 389 -25.76 16.08 -3.87
CA PRO A 389 -24.48 15.40 -3.64
C PRO A 389 -23.35 16.40 -3.38
N LYS A 390 -22.58 16.14 -2.32
CA LYS A 390 -21.38 16.92 -1.99
C LYS A 390 -20.17 16.30 -2.68
N GLY A 391 -19.39 17.12 -3.38
CA GLY A 391 -18.13 16.70 -4.01
C GLY A 391 -16.99 16.74 -3.00
N VAL A 392 -16.36 15.61 -2.74
CA VAL A 392 -15.18 15.47 -1.88
C VAL A 392 -13.95 15.41 -2.78
N VAL A 393 -13.15 16.46 -2.75
CA VAL A 393 -11.89 16.55 -3.48
C VAL A 393 -10.79 15.92 -2.63
N LEU A 394 -10.18 14.85 -3.13
CA LEU A 394 -9.07 14.16 -2.46
C LEU A 394 -7.79 14.39 -3.23
N SER A 395 -6.71 14.76 -2.54
CA SER A 395 -5.38 14.88 -3.15
C SER A 395 -4.74 13.51 -3.43
N HIS A 396 -3.65 13.49 -4.19
CA HIS A 396 -2.86 12.27 -4.35
C HIS A 396 -2.31 11.78 -3.01
N SER A 397 -1.80 12.70 -2.18
CA SER A 397 -1.25 12.42 -0.85
C SER A 397 -2.30 11.86 0.10
N ASN A 398 -3.58 12.29 0.01
CA ASN A 398 -4.68 11.69 0.78
C ASN A 398 -4.87 10.21 0.45
N LEU A 399 -4.97 9.87 -0.83
CA LEU A 399 -5.18 8.48 -1.29
C LEU A 399 -3.98 7.59 -0.98
N MET A 400 -2.77 8.11 -1.20
CA MET A 400 -1.53 7.39 -0.93
C MET A 400 -1.29 7.18 0.57
N ALA A 401 -1.62 8.17 1.41
CA ALA A 401 -1.58 8.04 2.86
C ALA A 401 -2.54 6.95 3.33
N ASN A 402 -3.80 6.96 2.86
CA ASN A 402 -4.78 5.96 3.25
C ASN A 402 -4.40 4.54 2.81
N ARG A 403 -3.87 4.39 1.58
CA ARG A 403 -3.27 3.13 1.12
C ARG A 403 -2.17 2.66 2.07
N THR A 404 -1.27 3.56 2.46
CA THR A 404 -0.12 3.22 3.31
C THR A 404 -0.58 2.80 4.70
N GLN A 405 -1.53 3.52 5.31
CA GLN A 405 -2.14 3.18 6.60
C GLN A 405 -2.69 1.75 6.62
N LEU A 406 -3.36 1.33 5.54
CA LEU A 406 -3.83 -0.05 5.41
C LEU A 406 -2.65 -1.04 5.31
N SER A 407 -1.65 -0.73 4.49
CA SER A 407 -0.51 -1.62 4.24
C SER A 407 0.45 -1.83 5.42
N VAL A 408 0.46 -0.92 6.40
CA VAL A 408 1.28 -1.07 7.62
C VAL A 408 0.56 -1.86 8.71
N CYS A 409 -0.77 -1.97 8.63
CA CYS A 409 -1.61 -2.68 9.60
C CYS A 409 -1.99 -4.09 9.13
N VAL A 410 -2.01 -4.33 7.82
CA VAL A 410 -2.40 -5.60 7.23
C VAL A 410 -1.25 -6.16 6.41
N ASP A 411 -1.02 -7.46 6.56
CA ASP A 411 -0.03 -8.18 5.76
C ASP A 411 -0.53 -8.41 4.33
N PHE A 412 -0.35 -7.42 3.45
CA PHE A 412 -0.57 -7.58 2.01
C PHE A 412 0.70 -8.07 1.29
N SER A 413 0.50 -8.88 0.26
CA SER A 413 1.57 -9.47 -0.55
C SER A 413 1.23 -9.34 -2.02
N SER A 414 2.21 -9.08 -2.88
CA SER A 414 2.02 -9.04 -4.34
C SER A 414 1.50 -10.35 -4.97
N ARG A 415 1.37 -11.41 -4.18
CA ARG A 415 0.77 -12.70 -4.57
C ARG A 415 -0.74 -12.73 -4.34
N ASP A 416 -1.28 -11.74 -3.66
CA ASP A 416 -2.71 -11.64 -3.43
C ASP A 416 -3.47 -11.31 -4.71
N ILE A 417 -4.68 -11.87 -4.78
CA ILE A 417 -5.65 -11.61 -5.82
C ILE A 417 -6.88 -11.01 -5.14
N ILE A 418 -7.14 -9.74 -5.43
CA ILE A 418 -8.29 -9.01 -4.89
C ILE A 418 -9.45 -9.12 -5.87
N LEU A 419 -10.57 -9.69 -5.43
CA LEU A 419 -11.82 -9.60 -6.17
C LEU A 419 -12.51 -8.28 -5.81
N ASN A 420 -12.48 -7.33 -6.75
CA ASN A 420 -13.19 -6.07 -6.60
C ASN A 420 -14.52 -6.10 -7.35
N ALA A 421 -15.58 -6.46 -6.63
CA ALA A 421 -16.96 -6.31 -7.09
C ALA A 421 -17.59 -4.96 -6.70
N LEU A 422 -16.85 -4.10 -5.99
CA LEU A 422 -17.37 -2.82 -5.50
C LEU A 422 -17.32 -1.74 -6.59
N PRO A 423 -18.23 -0.75 -6.55
CA PRO A 423 -18.22 0.35 -7.50
C PRO A 423 -16.98 1.25 -7.38
N LEU A 424 -16.32 1.54 -8.50
CA LEU A 424 -15.15 2.44 -8.53
C LEU A 424 -15.48 3.92 -8.26
N PHE A 425 -16.76 4.31 -8.33
CA PHE A 425 -17.17 5.66 -7.93
C PHE A 425 -17.28 5.84 -6.41
N HIS A 426 -17.11 4.76 -5.64
CA HIS A 426 -17.09 4.81 -4.18
C HIS A 426 -15.67 4.63 -3.65
N SER A 427 -15.31 5.36 -2.58
CA SER A 427 -13.95 5.35 -2.01
C SER A 427 -13.47 3.94 -1.63
N PHE A 428 -14.38 3.08 -1.16
CA PHE A 428 -14.04 1.71 -0.77
C PHE A 428 -13.63 0.84 -1.97
N GLY A 429 -14.35 0.96 -3.10
CA GLY A 429 -14.02 0.24 -4.33
C GLY A 429 -12.80 0.83 -5.06
N LEU A 430 -12.65 2.15 -5.04
CA LEU A 430 -11.51 2.84 -5.65
C LEU A 430 -10.22 2.68 -4.84
N THR A 431 -10.23 3.06 -3.57
CA THR A 431 -9.00 3.16 -2.78
C THR A 431 -8.55 1.78 -2.30
N SER A 432 -9.41 1.09 -1.54
CA SER A 432 -9.05 -0.18 -0.88
C SER A 432 -9.01 -1.35 -1.86
N SER A 433 -10.02 -1.47 -2.73
CA SER A 433 -10.12 -2.63 -3.64
C SER A 433 -9.39 -2.43 -4.97
N THR A 434 -8.89 -1.23 -5.29
CA THR A 434 -8.24 -0.95 -6.58
C THR A 434 -6.87 -0.29 -6.46
N LEU A 435 -6.77 0.92 -5.90
CA LEU A 435 -5.49 1.65 -5.84
C LEU A 435 -4.49 0.95 -4.91
N LEU A 436 -4.93 0.44 -3.76
CA LEU A 436 -4.09 -0.35 -2.87
C LEU A 436 -3.47 -1.58 -3.56
N PRO A 437 -4.23 -2.49 -4.19
CA PRO A 437 -3.63 -3.62 -4.88
C PRO A 437 -2.77 -3.21 -6.06
N LEU A 438 -3.27 -2.33 -6.92
CA LEU A 438 -2.60 -1.93 -8.14
C LEU A 438 -1.22 -1.30 -7.89
N LEU A 439 -1.10 -0.48 -6.84
CA LEU A 439 0.13 0.21 -6.48
C LEU A 439 1.05 -0.63 -5.57
N SER A 440 0.61 -1.81 -5.12
CA SER A 440 1.40 -2.72 -4.27
C SER A 440 1.75 -4.05 -4.95
N GLY A 441 1.53 -4.16 -6.26
CA GLY A 441 1.83 -5.35 -7.04
C GLY A 441 0.85 -6.50 -6.87
N MET A 442 -0.29 -6.29 -6.23
CA MET A 442 -1.36 -7.30 -6.15
C MET A 442 -2.16 -7.29 -7.44
N LYS A 443 -2.74 -8.43 -7.79
CA LYS A 443 -3.68 -8.51 -8.92
C LYS A 443 -5.06 -8.08 -8.43
N VAL A 444 -5.68 -7.11 -9.10
CA VAL A 444 -7.11 -6.81 -8.96
C VAL A 444 -7.88 -7.47 -10.09
N PHE A 445 -8.94 -8.19 -9.75
CA PHE A 445 -9.95 -8.67 -10.68
C PHE A 445 -11.21 -7.83 -10.53
N PHE A 446 -11.59 -7.11 -11.57
CA PHE A 446 -12.77 -6.27 -11.57
C PHE A 446 -14.02 -7.07 -11.95
N TYR A 447 -15.06 -6.93 -11.14
CA TYR A 447 -16.39 -7.43 -11.45
C TYR A 447 -17.40 -6.27 -11.38
N PRO A 448 -18.28 -6.10 -12.40
CA PRO A 448 -19.00 -4.85 -12.60
C PRO A 448 -20.13 -4.58 -11.60
N SER A 449 -20.61 -5.60 -10.87
CA SER A 449 -21.77 -5.45 -9.99
C SER A 449 -21.65 -6.30 -8.71
N PRO A 450 -21.73 -5.70 -7.51
CA PRO A 450 -21.73 -6.45 -6.27
C PRO A 450 -23.06 -7.18 -6.03
N LEU A 451 -24.12 -6.84 -6.78
CA LEU A 451 -25.47 -7.37 -6.58
C LEU A 451 -25.66 -8.77 -7.16
N HIS A 452 -24.70 -9.29 -7.93
CA HIS A 452 -24.79 -10.62 -8.51
C HIS A 452 -24.39 -11.68 -7.47
N TYR A 453 -25.22 -11.86 -6.45
CA TYR A 453 -24.89 -12.64 -5.25
C TYR A 453 -24.54 -14.11 -5.49
N ARG A 454 -24.99 -14.67 -6.61
CA ARG A 454 -24.67 -16.05 -7.03
C ARG A 454 -23.38 -16.15 -7.85
N ILE A 455 -23.01 -15.08 -8.56
CA ILE A 455 -21.88 -15.10 -9.50
C ILE A 455 -20.58 -14.69 -8.79
N VAL A 456 -20.64 -13.70 -7.89
CA VAL A 456 -19.45 -13.22 -7.18
C VAL A 456 -18.72 -14.33 -6.39
N PRO A 457 -19.41 -15.23 -5.66
CA PRO A 457 -18.75 -16.39 -5.03
C PRO A 457 -18.03 -17.31 -6.02
N GLU A 458 -18.70 -17.69 -7.12
CA GLU A 458 -18.13 -18.52 -8.18
C GLU A 458 -16.90 -17.87 -8.83
N ILE A 459 -16.93 -16.55 -9.03
CA ILE A 459 -15.77 -15.81 -9.54
C ILE A 459 -14.64 -15.81 -8.51
N ALA A 460 -14.92 -15.64 -7.22
CA ALA A 460 -13.91 -15.70 -6.17
C ALA A 460 -13.19 -17.06 -6.19
N TYR A 461 -13.95 -18.14 -6.37
CA TYR A 461 -13.43 -19.48 -6.55
C TYR A 461 -12.57 -19.61 -7.81
N ASP A 462 -13.12 -19.25 -8.98
CA ASP A 462 -12.48 -19.40 -10.30
C ASP A 462 -11.14 -18.67 -10.40
N ILE A 463 -11.02 -17.49 -9.79
CA ILE A 463 -9.77 -16.71 -9.83
C ILE A 463 -8.83 -16.99 -8.66
N ASN A 464 -9.23 -17.82 -7.70
CA ASN A 464 -8.55 -18.03 -6.42
C ASN A 464 -8.31 -16.71 -5.68
N ALA A 465 -9.37 -15.93 -5.51
CA ALA A 465 -9.32 -14.67 -4.80
C ALA A 465 -8.83 -14.88 -3.36
N THR A 466 -7.82 -14.13 -2.94
CA THR A 466 -7.29 -14.22 -1.58
C THR A 466 -7.88 -13.14 -0.67
N ILE A 467 -8.36 -12.03 -1.25
CA ILE A 467 -8.86 -10.88 -0.51
C ILE A 467 -10.15 -10.36 -1.14
N MET A 468 -11.12 -10.04 -0.29
CA MET A 468 -12.38 -9.40 -0.70
C MET A 468 -12.72 -8.22 0.22
N PHE A 469 -13.44 -7.25 -0.34
CA PHE A 469 -14.02 -6.12 0.37
C PHE A 469 -15.53 -6.08 0.10
N GLY A 470 -16.34 -5.82 1.13
CA GLY A 470 -17.79 -5.80 0.99
C GLY A 470 -18.48 -5.01 2.09
N THR A 471 -19.72 -4.60 1.85
CA THR A 471 -20.60 -4.12 2.93
C THR A 471 -21.25 -5.31 3.62
N ASN A 472 -21.84 -5.10 4.79
CA ASN A 472 -22.60 -6.15 5.47
C ASN A 472 -23.68 -6.75 4.55
N THR A 473 -24.41 -5.89 3.84
CA THR A 473 -25.45 -6.28 2.89
C THR A 473 -24.91 -7.22 1.80
N PHE A 474 -23.78 -6.85 1.16
CA PHE A 474 -23.21 -7.67 0.10
C PHE A 474 -22.64 -8.99 0.63
N LEU A 475 -21.92 -8.96 1.75
CA LEU A 475 -21.34 -10.15 2.36
C LEU A 475 -22.43 -11.14 2.82
N ALA A 476 -23.55 -10.65 3.38
CA ALA A 476 -24.70 -11.48 3.71
C ALA A 476 -25.35 -12.09 2.45
N GLY A 477 -25.49 -11.28 1.40
CA GLY A 477 -25.98 -11.72 0.09
C GLY A 477 -25.13 -12.86 -0.48
N TYR A 478 -23.81 -12.69 -0.53
CA TYR A 478 -22.89 -13.74 -0.99
C TYR A 478 -22.98 -15.00 -0.13
N ALA A 479 -22.95 -14.85 1.20
CA ALA A 479 -22.97 -15.98 2.12
C ALA A 479 -24.23 -16.87 1.98
N ARG A 480 -25.36 -16.25 1.64
CA ARG A 480 -26.64 -16.94 1.41
C ARG A 480 -26.57 -17.91 0.22
N PHE A 481 -25.85 -17.56 -0.84
CA PHE A 481 -25.82 -18.35 -2.08
C PHE A 481 -24.53 -19.14 -2.29
N ALA A 482 -23.43 -18.73 -1.67
CA ALA A 482 -22.13 -19.37 -1.83
C ALA A 482 -22.11 -20.80 -1.27
N HIS A 483 -21.43 -21.69 -1.98
CA HIS A 483 -21.01 -22.97 -1.45
C HIS A 483 -19.86 -22.76 -0.43
N PRO A 484 -19.72 -23.58 0.64
CA PRO A 484 -18.63 -23.46 1.61
C PRO A 484 -17.22 -23.39 1.00
N TYR A 485 -17.04 -23.97 -0.18
CA TYR A 485 -15.75 -24.03 -0.88
C TYR A 485 -15.46 -22.81 -1.77
N ASP A 486 -16.44 -21.94 -2.05
CA ASP A 486 -16.25 -20.82 -2.99
C ASP A 486 -15.16 -19.84 -2.54
N PHE A 487 -14.95 -19.75 -1.23
CA PHE A 487 -13.99 -18.83 -0.61
C PHE A 487 -12.77 -19.55 -0.02
N TYR A 488 -12.47 -20.79 -0.44
CA TYR A 488 -11.42 -21.62 0.18
C TYR A 488 -10.02 -20.98 0.20
N SER A 489 -9.72 -20.09 -0.74
CA SER A 489 -8.43 -19.39 -0.84
C SER A 489 -8.44 -17.99 -0.21
N VAL A 490 -9.61 -17.50 0.20
CA VAL A 490 -9.77 -16.18 0.82
C VAL A 490 -9.20 -16.20 2.23
N ARG A 491 -8.22 -15.34 2.47
CA ARG A 491 -7.57 -15.18 3.78
C ARG A 491 -8.05 -13.94 4.53
N TYR A 492 -8.55 -12.92 3.82
CA TYR A 492 -9.10 -11.71 4.42
C TYR A 492 -10.39 -11.27 3.72
N VAL A 493 -11.39 -10.94 4.53
CA VAL A 493 -12.62 -10.27 4.10
C VAL A 493 -12.79 -9.03 4.93
N PHE A 494 -12.79 -7.88 4.27
CA PHE A 494 -12.97 -6.58 4.92
C PHE A 494 -14.41 -6.13 4.79
N ALA A 495 -15.11 -6.07 5.93
CA ALA A 495 -16.44 -5.46 6.02
C ALA A 495 -16.32 -3.96 6.31
N GLY A 496 -16.94 -3.12 5.48
CA GLY A 496 -16.89 -1.67 5.64
C GLY A 496 -18.10 -0.95 5.02
N ALA A 497 -18.13 0.38 5.17
CA ALA A 497 -19.21 1.28 4.73
C ALA A 497 -20.60 1.08 5.39
N GLU A 498 -20.82 -0.03 6.08
CA GLU A 498 -22.02 -0.33 6.89
C GLU A 498 -21.59 -1.05 8.17
N LYS A 499 -22.45 -1.05 9.21
CA LYS A 499 -22.22 -1.84 10.43
C LYS A 499 -22.25 -3.33 10.09
N LEU A 500 -21.21 -4.06 10.46
CA LEU A 500 -21.18 -5.52 10.34
C LEU A 500 -22.13 -6.15 11.35
N HIS A 501 -23.01 -7.05 10.89
CA HIS A 501 -23.90 -7.82 11.76
C HIS A 501 -23.19 -9.08 12.27
N GLU A 502 -23.44 -9.45 13.53
CA GLU A 502 -22.86 -10.65 14.14
C GLU A 502 -23.25 -11.94 13.40
N ASP A 503 -24.45 -12.02 12.84
CA ASP A 503 -24.88 -13.17 12.04
C ASP A 503 -24.05 -13.32 10.76
N THR A 504 -23.81 -12.22 10.04
CA THR A 504 -22.95 -12.23 8.85
C THR A 504 -21.53 -12.65 9.25
N ARG A 505 -20.98 -12.08 10.32
CA ARG A 505 -19.65 -12.45 10.83
C ARG A 505 -19.57 -13.94 11.19
N ARG A 506 -20.56 -14.46 11.91
CA ARG A 506 -20.63 -15.87 12.32
C ARG A 506 -20.67 -16.80 11.12
N VAL A 507 -21.54 -16.52 10.14
CA VAL A 507 -21.64 -17.33 8.92
C VAL A 507 -20.31 -17.34 8.17
N TRP A 508 -19.64 -16.20 7.99
CA TRP A 508 -18.35 -16.15 7.30
C TRP A 508 -17.25 -16.93 8.04
N SER A 509 -17.20 -16.82 9.37
CA SER A 509 -16.24 -17.56 10.20
C SER A 509 -16.49 -19.07 10.21
N GLU A 510 -17.75 -19.50 10.34
CA GLU A 510 -18.10 -20.91 10.52
C GLU A 510 -18.22 -21.66 9.19
N LYS A 511 -18.86 -21.06 8.18
CA LYS A 511 -19.11 -21.70 6.88
C LYS A 511 -17.90 -21.66 5.96
N PHE A 512 -17.13 -20.57 5.97
CA PHE A 512 -16.02 -20.35 5.04
C PHE A 512 -14.64 -20.36 5.71
N GLY A 513 -14.58 -20.36 7.05
CA GLY A 513 -13.30 -20.34 7.78
C GLY A 513 -12.55 -19.00 7.70
N VAL A 514 -13.21 -17.94 7.24
CA VAL A 514 -12.61 -16.61 7.08
C VAL A 514 -12.94 -15.74 8.29
N ARG A 515 -11.92 -15.19 8.96
CA ARG A 515 -12.06 -14.46 10.23
C ARG A 515 -11.73 -12.99 10.14
#